data_AF-A0AAP0PED6-F1
#
_entry.id   AF-A0AAP0PED6-F1
#
_cell.length_a   1.000
_cell.length_b   1.000
_cell.length_c   1.000
_cell.angle_alpha   90.00
_cell.angle_beta   90.00
_cell.angle_gamma   90.00
#
_symmetry.space_group_name_H-M   'P 1'
#
loop_
_entity.id
_entity.type
_entity.pdbx_description
1 polymer ?
#
loop_
_entity_poly.entity_id
_entity_poly.type
_entity_poly.pdbx_seq_one_letter_code
_entity_poly.pdbx_strand_id
1 'polypeptide(L)'
;MDKKWCEGWVRNFNSGNSQFLSTVGEFTRGATQPFIPPVWDRHLLTARNPPCVTHVHLEFTQIPNDFFPSLSTLIQHSFFFRLNELSTLRRQLPPHLAHPAPHWTSSPLSSGSAAPLL
;
A
#
# COMPACT_ATOMS: atom_id res chain seq x y z
N MET A 1 -23.39 18.72 2.39
CA MET A 1 -22.63 17.50 2.02
C MET A 1 -22.60 16.56 3.22
N ASP A 2 -23.03 15.33 3.02
CA ASP A 2 -23.22 14.32 4.07
C ASP A 2 -21.89 13.69 4.50
N LYS A 3 -21.64 13.59 5.81
CA LYS A 3 -20.36 13.23 6.44
C LYS A 3 -20.09 11.71 6.46
N LYS A 4 -20.88 10.92 5.73
CA LYS A 4 -20.88 9.45 5.80
C LYS A 4 -19.72 8.74 5.09
N TRP A 5 -18.81 9.48 4.45
CA TRP A 5 -17.65 8.87 3.78
C TRP A 5 -16.50 8.50 4.74
N CYS A 6 -16.48 9.00 5.98
CA CYS A 6 -15.30 8.88 6.85
C CYS A 6 -15.23 7.63 7.75
N GLU A 7 -16.24 6.76 7.77
CA GLU A 7 -16.27 5.57 8.65
C GLU A 7 -15.89 4.26 7.90
N GLY A 8 -14.95 4.35 6.96
CA GLY A 8 -14.56 3.26 6.05
C GLY A 8 -13.23 2.55 6.35
N TRP A 9 -12.63 2.74 7.52
CA TRP A 9 -11.22 2.35 7.79
C TRP A 9 -10.93 0.84 7.78
N VAL A 10 -11.95 -0.02 7.71
CA VAL A 10 -11.80 -1.49 7.74
C VAL A 10 -11.86 -2.14 6.36
N ARG A 11 -12.11 -1.38 5.28
CA ARG A 11 -12.46 -1.99 3.98
C ARG A 11 -11.29 -2.31 3.05
N ASN A 12 -10.24 -1.49 2.94
CA ASN A 12 -9.12 -1.77 2.01
C ASN A 12 -7.81 -1.08 2.46
N PHE A 13 -6.71 -1.84 2.54
CA PHE A 13 -5.36 -1.28 2.59
C PHE A 13 -4.94 -0.79 1.19
N ASN A 14 -3.92 0.06 1.11
CA ASN A 14 -3.50 0.83 -0.07
C ASN A 14 -3.69 0.12 -1.43
N SER A 15 -3.22 -1.12 -1.58
CA SER A 15 -3.36 -1.92 -2.81
C SER A 15 -4.82 -2.15 -3.25
N GLY A 16 -5.74 -2.46 -2.32
CA GLY A 16 -7.15 -2.65 -2.62
C GLY A 16 -7.83 -1.36 -3.09
N ASN A 17 -7.43 -0.21 -2.54
CA ASN A 17 -7.93 1.09 -3.00
C ASN A 17 -7.41 1.44 -4.41
N SER A 18 -6.12 1.21 -4.69
CA SER A 18 -5.56 1.43 -6.02
C SER A 18 -6.20 0.54 -7.07
N GLN A 19 -6.42 -0.75 -6.77
CA GLN A 19 -7.12 -1.67 -7.66
C GLN A 19 -8.56 -1.21 -7.91
N PHE A 20 -9.29 -0.86 -6.86
CA PHE A 20 -10.65 -0.33 -6.98
C PHE A 20 -10.70 0.92 -7.88
N LEU A 21 -9.84 1.92 -7.63
CA LEU A 21 -9.81 3.14 -8.43
C LEU A 21 -9.38 2.89 -9.89
N SER A 22 -8.45 1.95 -10.13
CA SER A 22 -8.07 1.52 -11.47
C SER A 22 -9.26 0.89 -12.20
N THR A 23 -9.97 -0.03 -11.55
CA THR A 23 -11.19 -0.67 -12.09
C THR A 23 -12.29 0.33 -12.40
N VAL A 24 -12.51 1.34 -11.54
CA VAL A 24 -13.42 2.46 -11.86
C VAL A 24 -12.98 3.14 -13.15
N GLY A 25 -11.68 3.40 -13.31
CA GLY A 25 -11.10 3.94 -14.54
C GLY A 25 -11.24 3.02 -15.77
N GLU A 26 -11.29 1.70 -15.59
CA GLU A 26 -11.53 0.73 -16.66
C GLU A 26 -12.99 0.78 -17.13
N PHE A 27 -13.93 0.81 -16.19
CA PHE A 27 -15.36 0.90 -16.49
C PHE A 27 -15.76 2.21 -17.15
N THR A 28 -15.16 3.33 -16.77
CA THR A 28 -15.38 4.61 -17.47
C THR A 28 -14.86 4.59 -18.91
N ARG A 29 -13.91 3.69 -19.23
CA ARG A 29 -13.41 3.43 -20.58
C ARG A 29 -14.17 2.34 -21.34
N GLY A 30 -15.28 1.83 -20.77
CA GLY A 30 -16.14 0.84 -21.41
C GLY A 30 -15.71 -0.61 -21.21
N ALA A 31 -14.80 -0.89 -20.28
CA ALA A 31 -14.54 -2.28 -19.90
C ALA A 31 -15.81 -2.93 -19.32
N THR A 32 -16.06 -4.18 -19.72
CA THR A 32 -17.24 -4.96 -19.26
C THR A 32 -16.95 -5.74 -17.98
N GLN A 33 -15.67 -5.94 -17.65
CA GLN A 33 -15.20 -6.65 -16.45
C GLN A 33 -13.88 -6.01 -16.00
N PRO A 34 -13.58 -5.99 -14.68
CA PRO A 34 -12.27 -5.57 -14.21
C PRO A 34 -11.15 -6.46 -14.77
N PHE A 35 -10.01 -5.85 -15.08
CA PHE A 35 -8.81 -6.60 -15.45
C PHE A 35 -8.32 -7.50 -14.30
N ILE A 36 -8.43 -7.02 -13.06
CA ILE A 36 -8.14 -7.79 -11.84
C ILE A 36 -9.46 -8.02 -11.09
N PRO A 37 -10.01 -9.24 -11.09
CA PRO A 37 -11.23 -9.54 -10.35
C PRO A 37 -11.03 -9.34 -8.84
N PRO A 38 -11.99 -8.73 -8.13
CA PRO A 38 -11.94 -8.68 -6.68
C PRO A 38 -12.12 -10.08 -6.09
N VAL A 39 -11.35 -10.40 -5.05
CA VAL A 39 -11.42 -11.67 -4.32
C VAL A 39 -11.79 -11.40 -2.87
N TRP A 40 -12.68 -12.22 -2.29
CA TRP A 40 -13.16 -12.07 -0.92
C TRP A 40 -12.72 -13.21 0.02
N ASP A 41 -11.46 -13.60 -0.06
CA ASP A 41 -10.88 -14.69 0.72
C ASP A 41 -10.29 -14.22 2.06
N ARG A 42 -11.04 -13.39 2.79
CA ARG A 42 -10.57 -12.83 4.08
C ARG A 42 -10.36 -13.90 5.16
N HIS A 43 -10.90 -15.10 4.96
CA HIS A 43 -10.64 -16.25 5.83
C HIS A 43 -9.15 -16.62 5.86
N LEU A 44 -8.38 -16.35 4.81
CA LEU A 44 -6.93 -16.56 4.76
C LEU A 44 -6.16 -15.68 5.77
N LEU A 45 -6.75 -14.59 6.23
CA LEU A 45 -6.18 -13.68 7.22
C LEU A 45 -6.66 -14.00 8.65
N THR A 46 -7.30 -15.15 8.86
CA THR A 46 -7.74 -15.61 10.18
C THR A 46 -6.56 -16.16 10.98
N ALA A 47 -6.57 -15.96 12.29
CA ALA A 47 -5.57 -16.55 13.19
C ALA A 47 -5.61 -18.10 13.15
N ARG A 48 -4.47 -18.71 13.49
CA ARG A 48 -4.37 -20.18 13.68
C ARG A 48 -5.25 -20.64 14.84
N ASN A 49 -5.67 -21.90 14.80
CA ASN A 49 -6.38 -22.56 15.90
C ASN A 49 -5.65 -23.86 16.30
N PRO A 50 -5.03 -23.94 17.50
CA PRO A 50 -4.98 -22.90 18.52
C PRO A 50 -4.09 -21.70 18.12
N PRO A 51 -4.31 -20.50 18.69
CA PRO A 51 -3.41 -19.37 18.50
C PRO A 51 -1.98 -19.70 18.95
N CYS A 52 -0.98 -19.26 18.18
CA CYS A 52 0.43 -19.50 18.49
C CYS A 52 1.23 -18.21 18.24
N VAL A 53 1.51 -17.47 19.32
CA VAL A 53 2.34 -16.27 19.30
C VAL A 53 3.78 -16.67 19.58
N THR A 54 4.69 -16.40 18.64
CA THR A 54 6.10 -16.83 18.72
C THR A 54 7.06 -15.71 19.09
N HIS A 55 6.62 -14.45 19.02
CA HIS A 55 7.44 -13.27 19.24
C HIS A 55 6.69 -12.26 20.11
N VAL A 56 7.43 -11.44 20.84
CA VAL A 56 6.87 -10.27 21.51
C VAL A 56 6.59 -9.22 20.45
N HIS A 57 5.31 -8.87 20.27
CA HIS A 57 4.85 -7.88 19.31
C HIS A 57 4.73 -6.52 19.98
N LEU A 58 5.73 -5.67 19.78
CA LEU A 58 5.80 -4.35 20.43
C LEU A 58 4.71 -3.39 19.92
N GLU A 59 4.16 -3.62 18.74
CA GLU A 59 3.04 -2.88 18.18
C GLU A 59 1.76 -2.96 19.02
N PHE A 60 1.64 -3.99 19.88
CA PHE A 60 0.52 -4.14 20.82
C PHE A 60 0.89 -3.71 22.25
N THR A 61 2.08 -3.12 22.44
CA THR A 61 2.46 -2.55 23.74
C THR A 61 1.57 -1.35 24.05
N GLN A 62 1.02 -1.30 25.27
CA GLN A 62 0.19 -0.19 25.68
C GLN A 62 1.03 1.07 25.84
N ILE A 63 0.70 2.10 25.06
CA ILE A 63 1.34 3.41 25.14
C ILE A 63 0.46 4.31 26.01
N PRO A 64 1.01 5.08 26.97
CA PRO A 64 0.24 6.05 27.74
C PRO A 64 -0.50 7.03 26.85
N ASN A 65 -1.73 7.39 27.23
CA ASN A 65 -2.58 8.27 26.42
C ASN A 65 -1.97 9.66 26.21
N ASP A 66 -1.11 10.10 27.12
CA ASP A 66 -0.45 11.40 27.08
C ASP A 66 0.86 11.39 26.25
N PHE A 67 1.21 10.25 25.65
CA PHE A 67 2.42 10.11 24.84
C PHE A 67 2.33 10.88 23.52
N PHE A 68 1.12 10.99 22.94
CA PHE A 68 0.91 11.69 21.69
C PHE A 68 0.41 13.11 21.95
N PRO A 69 0.96 14.12 21.26
CA PRO A 69 0.45 15.48 21.34
C PRO A 69 -1.00 15.53 20.85
N SER A 70 -1.78 16.43 21.44
CA SER A 70 -3.16 16.68 21.00
C SER A 70 -3.19 16.99 19.50
N LEU A 71 -4.13 16.40 18.77
CA LEU A 71 -4.28 16.68 17.34
C LEU A 71 -4.52 18.17 17.05
N SER A 72 -5.09 18.90 18.02
CA SER A 72 -5.31 20.35 17.92
C SER A 72 -4.03 21.19 17.91
N THR A 73 -2.89 20.63 18.30
CA THR A 73 -1.60 21.34 18.35
C THR A 73 -0.65 20.94 17.22
N LEU A 74 -1.02 19.94 16.42
CA LEU A 74 -0.19 19.44 15.33
C LEU A 74 -0.38 20.26 14.06
N ILE A 75 0.74 20.63 13.42
CA ILE A 75 0.73 21.24 12.09
C ILE A 75 1.14 20.18 11.07
N GLN A 76 0.41 20.10 9.97
CA GLN A 76 0.70 19.20 8.87
C GLN A 76 1.52 19.92 7.79
N HIS A 77 2.68 19.35 7.45
CA HIS A 77 3.53 19.81 6.35
C HIS A 77 3.87 18.65 5.41
N SER A 78 3.99 18.96 4.12
CA SER A 78 4.43 18.02 3.09
C SER A 78 5.86 18.34 2.69
N PHE A 79 6.69 17.30 2.59
CA PHE A 79 8.05 17.39 2.11
C PHE A 79 8.17 16.65 0.78
N PHE A 80 8.91 17.21 -0.16
CA PHE A 80 9.22 16.58 -1.43
C PHE A 80 10.69 16.17 -1.44
N PHE A 81 10.95 14.90 -1.76
CA PHE A 81 12.30 14.40 -1.94
C PHE A 81 12.51 14.02 -3.38
N ARG A 82 13.52 14.61 -4.02
CA ARG A 82 13.93 14.25 -5.36
C ARG A 82 14.70 12.92 -5.35
N LEU A 83 14.84 12.30 -6.51
CA LEU A 83 15.56 11.04 -6.65
C LEU A 83 17.03 11.14 -6.20
N ASN A 84 17.70 12.28 -6.45
CA ASN A 84 19.08 12.51 -6.01
C ASN A 84 19.20 12.67 -4.48
N GLU A 85 18.23 13.31 -3.84
CA GLU A 85 18.13 13.46 -2.39
C GLU A 85 17.88 12.10 -1.74
N LEU A 86 16.91 11.32 -2.25
CA LEU A 86 16.65 9.95 -1.82
C LEU A 86 17.88 9.04 -1.99
N SER A 87 18.59 9.17 -3.11
CA SER A 87 19.81 8.38 -3.37
C SER A 87 20.92 8.73 -2.39
N THR A 88 21.01 10.00 -2.00
CA THR A 88 21.97 10.45 -0.99
C THR A 88 21.63 9.89 0.39
N LEU A 89 20.35 9.94 0.79
CA LEU A 89 19.88 9.34 2.04
C LEU A 89 20.17 7.83 2.07
N ARG A 90 19.89 7.11 0.97
CA ARG A 90 20.19 5.67 0.88
C ARG A 90 21.67 5.35 1.02
N ARG A 91 22.55 6.18 0.47
CA ARG A 91 24.01 6.00 0.59
C ARG A 91 24.53 6.22 2.01
N GLN A 92 23.78 6.95 2.86
CA GLN A 92 24.12 7.15 4.27
C GLN A 92 23.70 5.96 5.14
N LEU A 93 22.92 5.02 4.62
CA LEU A 93 22.55 3.83 5.37
C LEU A 93 23.76 2.89 5.55
N PRO A 94 23.89 2.23 6.71
CA PRO A 94 24.87 1.16 6.90
C PRO A 94 24.80 0.11 5.78
N PRO A 95 25.93 -0.50 5.36
CA PRO A 95 25.96 -1.44 4.24
C PRO A 95 24.95 -2.59 4.33
N HIS A 96 24.68 -3.10 5.55
CA HIS A 96 23.71 -4.17 5.79
C HIS A 96 22.24 -3.75 5.61
N LEU A 97 21.94 -2.45 5.58
CA LEU A 97 20.62 -1.86 5.30
C LEU A 97 20.53 -1.23 3.90
N ALA A 98 21.69 -0.96 3.27
CA ALA A 98 21.77 -0.35 1.95
C ALA A 98 21.49 -1.33 0.81
N HIS A 99 21.27 -2.62 1.10
CA HIS A 99 20.87 -3.59 0.09
C HIS A 99 19.45 -3.34 -0.39
N PRO A 100 19.23 -3.11 -1.70
CA PRO A 100 17.90 -3.26 -2.25
C PRO A 100 17.48 -4.72 -2.04
N ALA A 101 16.28 -4.94 -1.48
CA ALA A 101 15.67 -6.27 -1.48
C ALA A 101 15.78 -6.85 -2.89
N PRO A 102 16.20 -8.11 -3.06
CA PRO A 102 16.41 -8.66 -4.38
C PRO A 102 15.09 -8.59 -5.16
N HIS A 103 15.15 -7.94 -6.33
CA HIS A 103 14.28 -8.10 -7.50
C HIS A 103 12.74 -8.00 -7.32
N TRP A 104 12.19 -6.85 -6.92
CA TRP A 104 10.87 -6.46 -7.44
C TRP A 104 11.08 -5.59 -8.68
N THR A 105 11.58 -6.21 -9.76
CA THR A 105 11.53 -5.57 -11.08
C THR A 105 10.11 -5.69 -11.58
N SER A 106 9.40 -4.56 -11.64
CA SER A 106 8.22 -4.42 -12.49
C SER A 106 8.58 -4.97 -13.88
N SER A 107 7.89 -6.02 -14.32
CA SER A 107 8.02 -6.54 -15.68
C SER A 107 7.82 -5.37 -16.66
N PRO A 108 8.67 -5.22 -17.69
CA PRO A 108 8.41 -4.23 -18.72
C PRO A 108 7.08 -4.58 -19.39
N LEU A 109 6.18 -3.60 -19.43
CA LEU A 109 4.97 -3.60 -20.23
C LEU A 109 5.35 -4.03 -21.64
N SER A 110 4.91 -5.21 -22.07
CA SER A 110 5.11 -5.70 -23.43
C SER A 110 4.50 -4.70 -24.40
N SER A 111 5.36 -3.89 -25.03
CA SER A 111 4.99 -3.00 -26.12
C SER A 111 4.39 -3.83 -27.26
N GLY A 112 3.20 -3.46 -27.70
CA GLY A 112 2.49 -4.11 -28.80
C GLY A 112 3.36 -4.23 -30.04
N SER A 113 3.42 -5.44 -30.58
CA SER A 113 3.84 -5.69 -31.95
C SER A 113 2.57 -5.99 -32.75
N ALA A 114 2.20 -5.05 -33.62
CA ALA A 114 1.27 -5.29 -34.70
C ALA A 114 1.95 -6.22 -35.72
N ALA A 115 1.45 -7.45 -35.85
CA ALA A 115 1.77 -8.30 -36.99
C ALA A 115 0.75 -8.00 -38.12
N PRO A 116 1.19 -7.71 -39.35
CA PRO A 116 0.28 -7.56 -40.48
C PRO A 116 -0.28 -8.93 -40.87
N LEU A 117 -1.57 -8.93 -41.20
CA LEU A 117 -2.24 -10.04 -41.87
C LEU A 117 -1.69 -10.19 -43.28
N LEU A 118 -1.06 -11.33 -43.55
CA LEU A 118 -1.12 -12.03 -44.84
C LEU A 118 -1.29 -13.53 -44.56
#